data_AF-A0AAN9ZA54-F1
#
_entry.id   AF-A0AAN9ZA54-F1
#
_cell.length_a   1.000
_cell.length_b   1.000
_cell.length_c   1.000
_cell.angle_alpha   90.00
_cell.angle_beta   90.00
_cell.angle_gamma   90.00
#
_symmetry.space_group_name_H-M   'P 1'
#
loop_
_entity.id
_entity.type
_entity.pdbx_description
1 polymer ?
#
loop_
_entity_poly.entity_id
_entity_poly.type
_entity_poly.pdbx_seq_one_letter_code
_entity_poly.pdbx_strand_id
1 'polypeptide(L)'
;MGCYLQEYRARIGAWAARFSSCGAPAPSASLNGNGAAAGAAAGAAALCTTTIAVLLLIGGVEPNPGPEVEVNAIRILCSGCNNNLKSGKQCEVCGLWYHASCGKNGDIDNGKWFCSKCRESRVRQLEEKLEAALFQIQELKELNASLEEKLRAATVGDAAQPIVQAPTARKPILVIGDSIVRHVGNVNKHMDDVCLPGIRTEQLRRYVENRDLGTPDTVIVHVGTNDLRRRNPDFVMGDMGDLVMKAHEKFPKAKIYISGILRRRGIPWRRVDVVNRMYEWVAQRRNVFFVDPNSWLQDGDFGRDGLHLNRSGSTKLGGFFSRIGGPKLPATGS
;
A
#
# COMPACT_ATOMS: atom_id res chain seq x y z
N MET A 1 -4.86 8.41 17.18
CA MET A 1 -4.40 7.13 17.76
C MET A 1 -5.52 6.10 18.01
N GLY A 2 -6.76 6.27 17.50
CA GLY A 2 -7.91 5.43 17.89
C GLY A 2 -8.15 4.13 17.08
N CYS A 3 -7.47 3.90 15.96
CA CYS A 3 -7.83 2.77 15.06
C CYS A 3 -7.12 1.44 15.39
N TYR A 4 -6.06 1.45 16.20
CA TYR A 4 -5.25 0.24 16.47
C TYR A 4 -5.89 -0.71 17.49
N LEU A 5 -6.72 -0.18 18.41
CA LEU A 5 -7.39 -0.97 19.45
C LEU A 5 -8.58 -1.79 18.91
N GLN A 6 -9.24 -1.31 17.86
CA GLN A 6 -10.39 -2.02 17.26
C GLN A 6 -9.95 -3.24 16.44
N GLU A 7 -8.84 -3.15 15.70
CA GLU A 7 -8.27 -4.31 14.99
C GLU A 7 -7.71 -5.37 15.96
N TYR A 8 -7.18 -4.96 17.11
CA TYR A 8 -6.73 -5.89 18.15
C TYR A 8 -7.91 -6.67 18.77
N ARG A 9 -9.01 -5.98 19.09
CA ARG A 9 -10.24 -6.60 19.63
C ARG A 9 -10.90 -7.57 18.64
N ALA A 10 -10.95 -7.21 17.35
CA ALA A 10 -11.51 -8.08 16.30
C ALA A 10 -10.72 -9.39 16.14
N ARG A 11 -9.40 -9.35 16.34
CA ARG A 11 -8.52 -10.53 16.19
C ARG A 11 -8.54 -11.46 17.40
N ILE A 12 -8.76 -10.94 18.61
CA ILE A 12 -8.98 -11.77 19.80
C ILE A 12 -10.36 -12.45 19.75
N GLY A 13 -11.41 -11.74 19.30
CA GLY A 13 -12.74 -12.34 19.15
C GLY A 13 -12.78 -13.53 18.17
N ALA A 14 -12.03 -13.43 17.06
CA ALA A 14 -11.92 -14.52 16.09
C ALA A 14 -11.10 -15.72 16.58
N TRP A 15 -10.21 -15.53 17.58
CA TRP A 15 -9.43 -16.60 18.19
C TRP A 15 -10.26 -17.42 19.19
N ALA A 16 -11.11 -16.77 19.99
CA ALA A 16 -12.00 -17.44 20.93
C ALA A 16 -13.07 -18.32 20.23
N ALA A 17 -13.60 -17.88 19.09
CA ALA A 17 -14.60 -18.63 18.33
C ALA A 17 -14.09 -19.97 17.76
N ARG A 18 -12.76 -20.15 17.63
CA ARG A 18 -12.15 -21.38 17.09
C ARG A 18 -12.00 -22.50 18.11
N PHE A 19 -12.18 -22.23 19.41
CA PHE A 19 -12.14 -23.25 20.46
C PHE A 19 -13.55 -23.74 20.88
N SER A 20 -14.62 -23.06 20.46
CA SER A 20 -16.00 -23.44 20.82
C SER A 20 -16.64 -24.48 19.88
N SER A 21 -15.95 -24.92 18.82
CA SER A 21 -16.48 -25.86 17.83
C SER A 21 -15.70 -27.17 17.81
N CYS A 22 -15.81 -27.93 18.90
CA CYS A 22 -15.52 -29.36 18.96
C CYS A 22 -16.59 -30.04 19.82
N GLY A 23 -17.85 -30.03 19.35
CA GLY A 23 -18.90 -30.90 19.89
C GLY A 23 -18.81 -32.27 19.23
N ALA A 24 -18.28 -33.26 19.95
CA ALA A 24 -18.38 -34.67 19.57
C ALA A 24 -19.81 -35.20 19.81
N PRO A 25 -20.30 -36.16 19.02
CA PRO A 25 -21.68 -36.63 19.09
C PRO A 25 -21.91 -37.53 20.32
N ALA A 26 -23.10 -37.43 20.89
CA ALA A 26 -23.55 -38.24 22.02
C ALA A 26 -23.77 -39.71 21.62
N PRO A 27 -23.29 -40.69 22.42
CA PRO A 27 -23.85 -42.04 22.42
C PRO A 27 -24.86 -42.19 23.56
N SER A 28 -25.98 -42.80 23.20
CA SER A 28 -27.07 -43.29 24.03
C SER A 28 -26.60 -44.20 25.18
N ALA A 29 -27.29 -44.08 26.31
CA ALA A 29 -27.11 -44.88 27.52
C ALA A 29 -27.37 -46.39 27.30
N SER A 30 -26.51 -47.23 27.89
CA SER A 30 -26.89 -48.52 28.47
C SER A 30 -25.86 -48.91 29.55
N LEU A 31 -26.37 -49.39 30.68
CA LEU A 31 -25.68 -49.69 31.93
C LEU A 31 -24.78 -50.94 31.81
N ASN A 32 -23.57 -50.87 32.38
CA ASN A 32 -23.12 -51.76 33.48
C ASN A 32 -21.61 -51.66 33.73
N GLY A 33 -21.23 -51.61 35.01
CA GLY A 33 -20.02 -52.27 35.50
C GLY A 33 -18.81 -51.41 35.86
N ASN A 34 -18.71 -51.16 37.17
CA ASN A 34 -17.51 -51.18 38.01
C ASN A 34 -16.39 -50.14 37.81
N GLY A 35 -16.05 -49.49 38.93
CA GLY A 35 -15.10 -48.39 39.03
C GLY A 35 -13.65 -48.80 38.79
N ALA A 36 -12.93 -47.91 38.10
CA ALA A 36 -11.54 -47.53 38.35
C ALA A 36 -11.10 -46.48 37.31
N ALA A 37 -11.67 -45.27 37.34
CA ALA A 37 -11.22 -44.18 36.45
C ALA A 37 -11.52 -42.76 36.96
N ALA A 38 -11.81 -42.57 38.25
CA ALA A 38 -12.24 -41.27 38.78
C ALA A 38 -11.09 -40.33 39.22
N GLY A 39 -9.84 -40.81 39.27
CA GLY A 39 -8.70 -40.03 39.80
C GLY A 39 -7.92 -39.17 38.77
N ALA A 40 -7.96 -39.52 37.48
CA ALA A 40 -7.11 -38.86 36.47
C ALA A 40 -7.82 -37.70 35.73
N ALA A 41 -9.15 -37.73 35.62
CA ALA A 41 -9.91 -36.69 34.93
C ALA A 41 -10.11 -35.40 35.76
N ALA A 42 -10.13 -35.52 37.09
CA ALA A 42 -10.26 -34.37 38.00
C ALA A 42 -8.98 -33.51 38.05
N GLY A 43 -7.79 -34.11 37.92
CA GLY A 43 -6.51 -33.40 37.91
C GLY A 43 -6.28 -32.58 36.63
N ALA A 44 -6.72 -33.07 35.48
CA ALA A 44 -6.58 -32.37 34.20
C ALA A 44 -7.52 -31.16 34.07
N ALA A 45 -8.75 -31.26 34.61
CA ALA A 45 -9.71 -30.14 34.62
C ALA A 45 -9.27 -29.01 35.55
N ALA A 46 -8.69 -29.33 36.71
CA ALA A 46 -8.21 -28.35 37.67
C ALA A 46 -6.98 -27.57 37.18
N LEU A 47 -6.07 -28.23 36.44
CA LEU A 47 -4.89 -27.57 35.86
C LEU A 47 -5.26 -26.64 34.68
N CYS A 48 -6.33 -26.94 33.95
CA CYS A 48 -6.80 -26.12 32.83
C CYS A 48 -7.45 -24.81 33.32
N THR A 49 -8.26 -24.86 34.39
CA THR A 49 -8.93 -23.68 34.94
C THR A 49 -7.97 -22.72 35.62
N THR A 50 -6.96 -23.22 36.35
CA THR A 50 -5.92 -22.36 36.94
C THR A 50 -5.05 -21.70 35.89
N THR A 51 -4.72 -22.39 34.80
CA THR A 51 -3.92 -21.81 33.71
C THR A 51 -4.69 -20.69 32.98
N ILE A 52 -6.00 -20.87 32.76
CA ILE A 52 -6.87 -19.84 32.18
C ILE A 52 -7.02 -18.64 33.12
N ALA A 53 -7.19 -18.87 34.43
CA ALA A 53 -7.31 -17.79 35.41
C ALA A 53 -6.02 -16.94 35.50
N VAL A 54 -4.85 -17.56 35.45
CA VAL A 54 -3.55 -16.85 35.45
C VAL A 54 -3.36 -16.07 34.14
N LEU A 55 -3.76 -16.62 32.99
CA LEU A 55 -3.71 -15.90 31.71
C LEU A 55 -4.66 -14.70 31.66
N LEU A 56 -5.83 -14.77 32.32
CA LEU A 56 -6.78 -13.67 32.44
C LEU A 56 -6.27 -12.56 33.39
N LEU A 57 -5.59 -12.93 34.49
CA LEU A 57 -4.98 -11.97 35.43
C LEU A 57 -3.78 -11.23 34.83
N ILE A 58 -2.92 -11.90 34.08
CA ILE A 58 -1.77 -11.27 33.41
C ILE A 58 -2.21 -10.45 32.19
N GLY A 59 -3.34 -10.82 31.57
CA GLY A 59 -3.92 -10.13 30.41
C GLY A 59 -4.69 -8.84 30.69
N GLY A 60 -4.84 -8.43 31.97
CA GLY A 60 -5.56 -7.20 32.33
C GLY A 60 -7.04 -7.21 31.96
N VAL A 61 -7.67 -8.40 31.93
CA VAL A 61 -9.12 -8.51 31.72
C VAL A 61 -9.80 -8.36 33.07
N GLU A 62 -10.22 -7.14 33.40
CA GLU A 62 -11.10 -6.92 34.55
C GLU A 62 -12.34 -7.84 34.41
N PRO A 63 -12.72 -8.58 35.46
CA PRO A 63 -13.92 -9.39 35.44
C PRO A 63 -15.11 -8.46 35.22
N ASN A 64 -15.77 -8.62 34.07
CA ASN A 64 -17.02 -7.94 33.75
C ASN A 64 -18.04 -8.28 34.84
N PRO A 65 -18.45 -7.33 35.70
CA PRO A 65 -19.51 -7.59 36.64
C PRO A 65 -20.77 -7.81 35.80
N GLY A 66 -21.34 -9.01 35.88
CA GLY A 66 -22.62 -9.29 35.23
C GLY A 66 -23.67 -8.24 35.66
N PRO A 67 -24.61 -7.87 34.79
CA PRO A 67 -25.56 -6.82 35.11
C PRO A 67 -26.64 -7.37 36.04
N GLU A 68 -26.51 -7.11 37.34
CA GLU A 68 -27.64 -7.05 38.28
C GLU A 68 -28.14 -5.62 38.41
N VAL A 69 -28.61 -5.03 37.31
CA VAL A 69 -29.49 -3.85 37.35
C VAL A 69 -30.36 -3.88 36.10
N GLU A 70 -31.68 -3.77 36.25
CA GLU A 70 -32.61 -3.48 35.16
C GLU A 70 -32.29 -2.10 34.57
N VAL A 71 -31.35 -2.06 33.62
CA VAL A 71 -31.04 -0.86 32.86
C VAL A 71 -32.05 -0.76 31.71
N ASN A 72 -32.78 0.36 31.64
CA ASN A 72 -33.62 0.74 30.52
C ASN A 72 -32.98 0.34 29.18
N ALA A 73 -33.48 -0.77 28.60
CA ALA A 73 -32.94 -1.29 27.35
C ALA A 73 -33.12 -0.23 26.26
N ILE A 74 -32.01 0.34 25.78
CA ILE A 74 -32.00 1.29 24.67
C ILE A 74 -32.69 0.62 23.49
N ARG A 75 -33.89 1.09 23.16
CA ARG A 75 -34.65 0.59 22.01
C ARG A 75 -34.02 1.15 20.73
N ILE A 76 -33.31 0.30 20.01
CA ILE A 76 -32.83 0.61 18.66
C ILE A 76 -33.97 0.30 17.69
N LEU A 77 -34.34 1.27 16.85
CA LEU A 77 -35.38 1.12 15.82
C LEU A 77 -34.76 0.86 14.45
N CYS A 78 -35.40 0.01 13.66
CA CYS A 78 -35.04 -0.23 12.27
C CYS A 78 -35.38 0.99 11.41
N SER A 79 -34.39 1.56 10.72
CA SER A 79 -34.61 2.73 9.85
C SER A 79 -35.38 2.41 8.55
N GLY A 80 -35.69 1.14 8.27
CA GLY A 80 -36.52 0.73 7.14
C GLY A 80 -38.02 0.59 7.46
N CYS A 81 -38.37 0.16 8.67
CA CYS A 81 -39.76 -0.13 9.06
C CYS A 81 -40.18 0.49 10.40
N ASN A 82 -39.29 1.22 11.06
CA ASN A 82 -39.46 1.90 12.35
C ASN A 82 -39.85 0.99 13.54
N ASN A 83 -39.68 -0.33 13.41
CA ASN A 83 -39.95 -1.29 14.47
C ASN A 83 -38.70 -1.60 15.32
N ASN A 84 -38.90 -2.11 16.53
CA ASN A 84 -37.81 -2.52 17.43
C ASN A 84 -36.87 -3.54 16.75
N LEU A 85 -35.57 -3.30 16.93
CA LEU A 85 -34.50 -4.07 16.31
C LEU A 85 -33.80 -4.92 17.38
N LYS A 86 -34.03 -6.24 17.37
CA LYS A 86 -33.32 -7.20 18.23
C LYS A 86 -31.93 -7.55 17.68
N SER A 87 -31.80 -7.54 16.35
CA SER A 87 -30.55 -7.73 15.61
C SER A 87 -30.70 -7.13 14.20
N GLY A 88 -29.59 -6.74 13.58
CA GLY A 88 -29.62 -6.10 12.27
C GLY A 88 -28.25 -5.83 11.68
N LYS A 89 -28.24 -5.14 10.54
CA LYS A 89 -27.04 -4.62 9.89
C LYS A 89 -26.99 -3.11 10.04
N GLN A 90 -25.81 -2.58 10.34
CA GLN A 90 -25.58 -1.15 10.40
C GLN A 90 -25.00 -0.67 9.07
N CYS A 91 -25.56 0.41 8.51
CA CYS A 91 -24.98 1.06 7.33
C CYS A 91 -23.67 1.75 7.73
N GLU A 92 -22.58 1.46 7.02
CA GLU A 92 -21.27 2.06 7.30
C GLU A 92 -21.27 3.59 7.16
N VAL A 93 -22.07 4.13 6.23
CA VAL A 93 -22.02 5.56 5.88
C VAL A 93 -22.90 6.40 6.81
N CYS A 94 -24.16 6.01 7.00
CA CYS A 94 -25.09 6.79 7.82
C CYS A 94 -25.25 6.28 9.25
N GLY A 95 -24.64 5.15 9.61
CA GLY A 95 -24.73 4.56 10.95
C GLY A 95 -26.11 4.00 11.33
N LEU A 96 -27.09 4.07 10.41
CA LEU A 96 -28.46 3.60 10.65
C LEU A 96 -28.55 2.07 10.64
N TRP A 97 -29.43 1.53 11.49
CA TRP A 97 -29.65 0.10 11.66
C TRP A 97 -30.87 -0.40 10.89
N TYR A 98 -30.74 -1.56 10.26
CA TYR A 98 -31.81 -2.18 9.47
C TYR A 98 -31.97 -3.64 9.85
N HIS A 99 -33.21 -4.14 9.88
CA HIS A 99 -33.45 -5.59 9.89
C HIS A 99 -32.83 -6.22 8.65
N ALA A 100 -32.40 -7.48 8.74
CA ALA A 100 -31.89 -8.21 7.59
C ALA A 100 -32.90 -8.26 6.43
N SER A 101 -34.21 -8.28 6.74
CA SER A 101 -35.30 -8.22 5.76
C SER A 101 -35.51 -6.84 5.15
N CYS A 102 -35.32 -5.77 5.91
CA CYS A 102 -35.45 -4.38 5.44
C CYS A 102 -34.20 -3.89 4.69
N GLY A 103 -33.05 -4.50 4.95
CA GLY A 103 -31.76 -4.20 4.31
C GLY A 103 -31.47 -5.02 3.04
N LYS A 104 -32.45 -5.74 2.48
CA LYS A 104 -32.26 -6.63 1.31
C LYS A 104 -31.75 -5.90 0.06
N ASN A 105 -32.06 -4.62 -0.08
CA ASN A 105 -31.60 -3.79 -1.20
C ASN A 105 -30.27 -3.07 -0.92
N GLY A 106 -29.64 -3.37 0.22
CA GLY A 106 -28.31 -2.87 0.53
C GLY A 106 -27.23 -3.77 -0.05
N ASP A 107 -26.06 -3.18 -0.30
CA ASP A 107 -24.95 -3.83 -0.99
C ASP A 107 -23.78 -4.08 -0.02
N ILE A 108 -22.91 -5.02 -0.35
CA ILE A 108 -21.70 -5.33 0.42
C ILE A 108 -20.49 -4.97 -0.43
N ASP A 109 -19.76 -3.93 -0.03
CA ASP A 109 -18.51 -3.52 -0.66
C ASP A 109 -17.38 -3.67 0.37
N ASN A 110 -16.36 -4.46 0.04
CA ASN A 110 -15.21 -4.77 0.90
C ASN A 110 -15.61 -5.29 2.30
N GLY A 111 -16.65 -6.12 2.37
CA GLY A 111 -17.15 -6.70 3.62
C GLY A 111 -17.97 -5.74 4.50
N LYS A 112 -18.21 -4.50 4.04
CA LYS A 112 -19.02 -3.50 4.74
C LYS A 112 -20.39 -3.37 4.06
N TRP A 113 -21.45 -3.21 4.85
CA TRP A 113 -22.82 -3.10 4.31
C TRP A 113 -23.28 -1.65 4.19
N PHE A 114 -23.95 -1.33 3.08
CA PHE A 114 -24.43 0.02 2.76
C PHE A 114 -25.93 -0.02 2.47
N CYS A 115 -26.71 0.91 3.03
CA CYS A 115 -28.12 1.02 2.71
C CYS A 115 -28.34 1.60 1.30
N SER A 116 -29.51 1.32 0.69
CA SER A 116 -29.81 1.73 -0.69
C SER A 116 -29.65 3.23 -0.93
N LYS A 117 -30.12 4.07 0.01
CA LYS A 117 -29.98 5.54 -0.09
C LYS A 117 -28.52 5.99 -0.12
N CYS A 118 -27.68 5.45 0.77
CA CYS A 118 -26.25 5.79 0.79
C CYS A 118 -25.51 5.26 -0.44
N ARG A 119 -25.93 4.10 -0.95
CA ARG A 119 -25.42 3.55 -2.21
C ARG A 119 -25.76 4.45 -3.40
N GLU A 120 -27.02 4.82 -3.57
CA GLU A 120 -27.46 5.73 -4.64
C GLU A 120 -26.74 7.07 -4.60
N SER A 121 -26.59 7.64 -3.39
CA SER A 121 -25.83 8.89 -3.21
C SER A 121 -24.36 8.73 -3.61
N ARG A 122 -23.70 7.61 -3.25
CA ARG A 122 -22.32 7.32 -3.65
C ARG A 122 -22.19 7.14 -5.16
N VAL A 123 -23.14 6.47 -5.81
CA VAL A 123 -23.14 6.31 -7.27
C VAL A 123 -23.23 7.67 -7.96
N ARG A 124 -24.17 8.54 -7.56
CA ARG A 124 -24.28 9.89 -8.12
C ARG A 124 -23.00 10.71 -7.95
N GLN A 125 -22.37 10.64 -6.78
CA GLN A 125 -21.09 11.32 -6.55
C GLN A 125 -19.96 10.79 -7.44
N LEU A 126 -19.97 9.50 -7.77
CA LEU A 126 -18.99 8.91 -8.67
C LEU A 126 -19.26 9.30 -10.13
N GLU A 127 -20.53 9.37 -10.54
CA GLU A 127 -20.94 9.87 -11.86
C GLU A 127 -20.52 11.33 -12.06
N GLU A 128 -20.79 12.19 -11.08
CA GLU A 128 -20.37 13.61 -11.11
C GLU A 128 -18.84 13.75 -11.18
N LYS A 129 -18.10 12.95 -10.40
CA LYS A 129 -16.63 12.93 -10.46
C LYS A 129 -16.11 12.43 -11.80
N LEU A 130 -16.79 11.45 -12.40
CA LEU A 130 -16.43 10.92 -13.72
C LEU A 130 -16.64 11.99 -14.80
N GLU A 131 -17.78 12.69 -14.77
CA GLU A 131 -18.06 13.80 -15.69
C GLU A 131 -17.05 14.95 -15.54
N ALA A 132 -16.73 15.34 -14.31
CA ALA A 132 -15.71 16.35 -14.04
C ALA A 132 -14.31 15.94 -14.56
N ALA A 133 -13.94 14.67 -14.39
CA ALA A 133 -12.67 14.14 -14.91
C ALA A 133 -12.64 14.12 -16.46
N LEU A 134 -13.76 13.77 -17.09
CA LEU A 134 -13.89 13.81 -18.56
C LEU A 134 -13.75 15.23 -19.09
N PHE A 135 -14.34 16.22 -18.42
CA PHE A 135 -14.18 17.63 -18.77
C PHE A 135 -12.72 18.09 -18.68
N GLN A 136 -12.02 17.75 -17.58
CA GLN A 136 -10.60 18.06 -17.43
C GLN A 136 -9.71 17.43 -18.50
N ILE A 137 -10.02 16.19 -18.91
CA ILE A 137 -9.30 15.52 -19.99
C ILE A 137 -9.48 16.27 -21.32
N GLN A 138 -10.68 16.76 -21.59
CA GLN A 138 -10.97 17.52 -22.81
C GLN A 138 -10.22 18.85 -22.83
N GLU A 139 -10.24 19.59 -21.72
CA GLU A 139 -9.48 20.86 -21.58
C GLU A 139 -7.97 20.63 -21.76
N LEU A 140 -7.42 19.57 -21.16
CA LEU A 140 -6.01 19.22 -21.33
C LEU A 140 -5.65 18.82 -22.78
N LYS A 141 -6.57 18.19 -23.50
CA LYS A 141 -6.37 17.87 -24.92
C LYS A 141 -6.30 19.14 -25.77
N GLU A 142 -7.17 20.11 -25.51
CA GLU A 142 -7.17 21.40 -26.22
C GLU A 142 -5.90 22.20 -25.92
N LEU A 143 -5.46 22.23 -24.66
CA LEU A 143 -4.22 22.89 -24.27
C LEU A 143 -3.00 22.23 -24.93
N ASN A 144 -2.95 20.90 -24.98
CA ASN A 144 -1.87 20.17 -25.65
C ASN A 144 -1.85 20.47 -27.16
N ALA A 145 -3.01 20.52 -27.82
CA ALA A 145 -3.10 20.87 -29.23
C ALA A 145 -2.56 22.29 -29.51
N SER A 146 -2.90 23.28 -28.67
CA SER A 146 -2.36 24.64 -28.80
C SER A 146 -0.86 24.71 -28.58
N LEU A 147 -0.32 23.94 -27.62
CA LEU A 147 1.13 23.87 -27.38
C LEU A 147 1.87 23.20 -28.55
N GLU A 148 1.30 22.16 -29.15
CA GLU A 148 1.85 21.53 -30.35
C GLU A 148 1.89 22.48 -31.54
N GLU A 149 0.86 23.30 -31.73
CA GLU A 149 0.84 24.35 -32.77
C GLU A 149 1.92 25.42 -32.53
N LYS A 150 2.06 25.90 -31.29
CA LYS A 150 3.11 26.86 -30.91
C LYS A 150 4.52 26.30 -31.14
N LEU A 151 4.74 25.02 -30.84
CA LEU A 151 6.01 24.35 -31.11
C LEU A 151 6.30 24.25 -32.60
N ARG A 152 5.30 23.92 -33.43
CA ARG A 152 5.46 23.89 -34.90
C ARG A 152 5.79 25.28 -35.45
N ALA A 153 5.16 26.34 -34.94
CA ALA A 153 5.45 27.71 -35.34
C ALA A 153 6.88 28.16 -34.96
N ALA A 154 7.38 27.75 -33.79
CA ALA A 154 8.74 28.07 -33.34
C ALA A 154 9.85 27.36 -34.15
N THR A 155 9.56 26.19 -34.74
CA THR A 155 10.55 25.43 -35.53
C THR A 155 10.87 26.01 -36.92
N VAL A 156 10.16 27.04 -37.39
CA VAL A 156 10.40 27.68 -38.70
C VAL A 156 11.30 28.93 -38.58
N GLY A 157 11.67 29.35 -37.37
CA GLY A 157 12.20 30.69 -37.10
C GLY A 157 13.68 30.85 -36.76
N ASP A 158 14.52 29.81 -36.73
CA ASP A 158 15.95 29.99 -36.42
C ASP A 158 16.84 29.05 -37.22
N ALA A 159 17.38 29.59 -38.32
CA ALA A 159 18.56 29.06 -38.98
C ALA A 159 19.82 29.75 -38.42
N ALA A 160 20.76 28.90 -38.00
CA ALA A 160 22.19 29.15 -37.81
C ALA A 160 22.63 30.06 -36.65
N GLN A 161 23.22 29.44 -35.62
CA GLN A 161 24.41 29.92 -34.91
C GLN A 161 25.20 28.74 -34.31
N PRO A 162 26.51 28.91 -34.06
CA PRO A 162 27.55 27.95 -34.40
C PRO A 162 27.71 26.82 -33.37
N ILE A 163 28.23 25.69 -33.87
CA ILE A 163 28.64 24.52 -33.10
C ILE A 163 29.80 24.93 -32.18
N VAL A 164 29.44 25.36 -30.96
CA VAL A 164 30.37 25.39 -29.83
C VAL A 164 30.56 23.94 -29.39
N GLN A 165 31.83 23.58 -29.23
CA GLN A 165 32.34 22.25 -28.90
C GLN A 165 31.46 21.51 -27.89
N ALA A 166 31.10 20.28 -28.23
CA ALA A 166 30.19 19.44 -27.48
C ALA A 166 30.60 19.33 -25.99
N PRO A 167 29.75 19.78 -25.05
CA PRO A 167 29.84 19.30 -23.69
C PRO A 167 29.59 17.79 -23.72
N THR A 168 30.35 17.03 -22.93
CA THR A 168 30.13 15.61 -22.67
C THR A 168 28.64 15.27 -22.67
N ALA A 169 28.23 14.32 -23.52
CA ALA A 169 26.84 14.03 -23.84
C ALA A 169 25.92 14.07 -22.61
N ARG A 170 25.07 15.09 -22.52
CA ARG A 170 24.09 15.27 -21.45
C ARG A 170 23.20 14.02 -21.37
N LYS A 171 23.18 13.37 -20.20
CA LYS A 171 22.31 12.21 -19.96
C LYS A 171 21.02 12.66 -19.29
N PRO A 172 19.88 12.68 -20.01
CA PRO A 172 18.61 13.21 -19.49
C PRO A 172 18.02 12.38 -18.35
N ILE A 173 18.40 11.11 -18.19
CA ILE A 173 17.83 10.22 -17.19
C ILE A 173 18.89 9.88 -16.15
N LEU A 174 18.63 10.22 -14.89
CA LEU A 174 19.43 9.83 -13.74
C LEU A 174 18.67 8.79 -12.92
N VAL A 175 19.20 7.57 -12.85
CA VAL A 175 18.75 6.54 -11.90
C VAL A 175 19.70 6.56 -10.71
N ILE A 176 19.19 6.70 -9.50
CA ILE A 176 20.01 6.69 -8.29
C ILE A 176 19.42 5.75 -7.25
N GLY A 177 20.28 4.94 -6.62
CA GLY A 177 19.77 3.92 -5.72
C GLY A 177 20.81 3.05 -5.06
N ASP A 178 20.31 1.98 -4.44
CA ASP A 178 21.13 0.96 -3.81
C ASP A 178 21.69 -0.05 -4.84
N SER A 179 22.08 -1.26 -4.41
CA SER A 179 22.65 -2.26 -5.30
C SER A 179 21.66 -2.79 -6.35
N ILE A 180 20.36 -2.54 -6.23
CA ILE A 180 19.36 -2.97 -7.22
C ILE A 180 19.50 -2.21 -8.55
N VAL A 181 19.89 -0.93 -8.51
CA VAL A 181 20.02 -0.12 -9.75
C VAL A 181 21.29 -0.42 -10.53
N ARG A 182 22.15 -1.31 -10.03
CA ARG A 182 23.40 -1.65 -10.68
C ARG A 182 23.14 -2.17 -12.09
N HIS A 183 23.85 -1.58 -13.06
CA HIS A 183 23.80 -1.96 -14.48
C HIS A 183 22.45 -1.69 -15.16
N VAL A 184 21.55 -0.98 -14.50
CA VAL A 184 20.27 -0.60 -15.09
C VAL A 184 20.48 0.43 -16.21
N GLY A 185 21.50 1.30 -16.10
CA GLY A 185 21.87 2.29 -17.12
C GLY A 185 22.39 1.68 -18.42
N ASN A 186 22.88 0.44 -18.40
CA ASN A 186 23.50 -0.19 -19.57
C ASN A 186 22.56 -0.38 -20.76
N VAL A 187 21.25 -0.28 -20.56
CA VAL A 187 20.26 -0.42 -21.64
C VAL A 187 20.12 0.83 -22.51
N ASN A 188 20.54 2.01 -22.03
CA ASN A 188 20.38 3.27 -22.74
C ASN A 188 21.55 4.22 -22.46
N LYS A 189 22.27 4.60 -23.51
CA LYS A 189 23.40 5.56 -23.45
C LYS A 189 23.04 6.95 -22.91
N HIS A 190 21.76 7.31 -22.94
CA HIS A 190 21.21 8.56 -22.40
C HIS A 190 20.78 8.46 -20.92
N MET A 191 21.01 7.32 -20.29
CA MET A 191 20.71 7.05 -18.89
C MET A 191 22.01 6.84 -18.11
N ASP A 192 22.10 7.50 -16.97
CA ASP A 192 23.12 7.24 -15.95
C ASP A 192 22.51 6.46 -14.79
N ASP A 193 23.24 5.47 -14.27
CA ASP A 193 22.94 4.87 -12.96
C ASP A 193 24.02 5.19 -11.93
N VAL A 194 23.60 5.76 -10.81
CA VAL A 194 24.41 5.97 -9.61
C VAL A 194 24.04 4.89 -8.60
N CYS A 195 24.78 3.78 -8.66
CA CYS A 195 24.64 2.64 -7.77
C CYS A 195 25.48 2.84 -6.50
N LEU A 196 24.82 2.88 -5.34
CA LEU A 196 25.44 3.02 -4.02
C LEU A 196 25.11 1.78 -3.17
N PRO A 197 25.91 0.69 -3.27
CA PRO A 197 25.58 -0.58 -2.60
C PRO A 197 25.42 -0.42 -1.09
N GLY A 198 24.35 -1.02 -0.54
CA GLY A 198 24.08 -1.00 0.90
C GLY A 198 23.53 0.33 1.44
N ILE A 199 23.36 1.36 0.60
CA ILE A 199 22.85 2.65 1.04
C ILE A 199 21.41 2.53 1.58
N ARG A 200 21.14 3.30 2.61
CA ARG A 200 19.81 3.51 3.21
C ARG A 200 19.18 4.80 2.69
N THR A 201 17.87 4.94 2.83
CA THR A 201 17.13 6.12 2.37
C THR A 201 17.70 7.44 2.92
N GLU A 202 17.97 7.51 4.23
CA GLU A 202 18.57 8.68 4.89
C GLU A 202 19.97 9.03 4.31
N GLN A 203 20.79 8.02 4.08
CA GLN A 203 22.15 8.21 3.57
C GLN A 203 22.11 8.68 2.11
N LEU A 204 21.16 8.19 1.33
CA LEU A 204 20.95 8.63 -0.04
C LEU A 204 20.53 10.11 -0.08
N ARG A 205 19.71 10.58 0.86
CA ARG A 205 19.38 12.01 0.98
C ARG A 205 20.64 12.86 1.10
N ARG A 206 21.55 12.49 2.01
CA ARG A 206 22.82 13.21 2.21
C ARG A 206 23.71 13.15 0.96
N TYR A 207 23.69 12.04 0.23
CA TYR A 207 24.44 11.91 -1.02
C TYR A 207 23.88 12.85 -2.10
N VAL A 208 22.55 12.88 -2.27
CA VAL A 208 21.88 13.78 -3.21
C VAL A 208 22.17 15.23 -2.85
N GLU A 209 22.15 15.59 -1.57
CA GLU A 209 22.43 16.96 -1.11
C GLU A 209 23.87 17.43 -1.42
N ASN A 210 24.87 16.56 -1.26
CA ASN A 210 26.28 16.98 -1.26
C ASN A 210 27.07 16.72 -2.55
N ARG A 211 26.52 15.97 -3.51
CA ARG A 211 27.23 15.63 -4.75
C ARG A 211 26.81 16.54 -5.88
N ASP A 212 27.64 16.73 -6.90
CA ASP A 212 27.14 17.18 -8.20
C ASP A 212 26.63 15.95 -8.96
N LEU A 213 25.39 16.04 -9.43
CA LEU A 213 24.71 14.96 -10.18
C LEU A 213 24.23 15.47 -11.55
N GLY A 214 24.71 16.63 -11.99
CA GLY A 214 24.30 17.27 -13.23
C GLY A 214 22.87 17.77 -13.22
N THR A 215 22.33 17.98 -14.43
CA THR A 215 21.00 18.55 -14.67
C THR A 215 20.11 17.59 -15.48
N PRO A 216 19.73 16.44 -14.90
CA PRO A 216 18.86 15.48 -15.55
C PRO A 216 17.45 16.06 -15.75
N ASP A 217 16.76 15.59 -16.79
CA ASP A 217 15.36 15.91 -17.05
C ASP A 217 14.42 14.95 -16.27
N THR A 218 14.92 13.76 -15.93
CA THR A 218 14.21 12.77 -15.11
C THR A 218 15.15 12.17 -14.06
N VAL A 219 14.68 12.08 -12.81
CA VAL A 219 15.36 11.44 -11.69
C VAL A 219 14.53 10.27 -11.19
N ILE A 220 15.12 9.08 -11.13
CA ILE A 220 14.46 7.86 -10.65
C ILE A 220 15.21 7.39 -9.40
N VAL A 221 14.52 7.39 -8.27
CA VAL A 221 15.05 6.98 -6.97
C VAL A 221 14.62 5.55 -6.66
N HIS A 222 15.57 4.65 -6.44
CA HIS A 222 15.30 3.28 -6.00
C HIS A 222 16.16 2.94 -4.78
N VAL A 223 15.57 3.05 -3.59
CA VAL A 223 16.26 2.79 -2.32
C VAL A 223 15.26 2.23 -1.31
N GLY A 224 15.77 1.60 -0.25
CA GLY A 224 14.98 1.22 0.92
C GLY A 224 15.07 -0.26 1.26
N THR A 225 15.62 -1.10 0.38
CA THR A 225 15.78 -2.55 0.67
C THR A 225 16.62 -2.80 1.92
N ASN A 226 17.58 -1.91 2.20
CA ASN A 226 18.48 -1.99 3.35
C ASN A 226 17.83 -1.49 4.65
N ASP A 227 16.74 -0.73 4.56
CA ASP A 227 15.98 -0.23 5.70
C ASP A 227 14.98 -1.28 6.24
N LEU A 228 14.57 -2.22 5.39
CA LEU A 228 13.55 -3.22 5.71
C LEU A 228 13.89 -4.07 6.94
N ARG A 229 15.13 -4.42 7.27
CA ARG A 229 15.39 -5.41 8.34
C ARG A 229 15.16 -4.92 9.76
N ARG A 230 15.36 -3.63 10.04
CA ARG A 230 15.51 -3.15 11.43
C ARG A 230 14.71 -1.90 11.77
N ARG A 231 14.20 -1.17 10.78
CA ARG A 231 13.56 0.12 11.01
C ARG A 231 12.04 0.02 11.05
N ASN A 232 11.41 0.86 11.86
CA ASN A 232 9.98 1.07 11.75
C ASN A 232 9.70 1.69 10.36
N PRO A 233 8.76 1.13 9.57
CA PRO A 233 8.31 1.72 8.30
C PRO A 233 8.02 3.23 8.36
N ASP A 234 7.51 3.75 9.47
CA ASP A 234 7.21 5.18 9.63
C ASP A 234 8.46 6.06 9.49
N PHE A 235 9.62 5.62 10.01
CA PHE A 235 10.88 6.35 9.84
C PHE A 235 11.37 6.29 8.39
N VAL A 236 11.18 5.14 7.71
CA VAL A 236 11.55 4.98 6.30
C VAL A 236 10.70 5.89 5.41
N MET A 237 9.42 6.07 5.75
CA MET A 237 8.52 7.01 5.09
C MET A 237 9.00 8.46 5.29
N GLY A 238 9.34 8.86 6.51
CA GLY A 238 9.89 10.19 6.81
C GLY A 238 11.15 10.48 5.99
N ASP A 239 12.12 9.56 6.02
CA ASP A 239 13.37 9.70 5.26
C ASP A 239 13.14 9.78 3.75
N MET A 240 12.18 9.02 3.22
CA MET A 240 11.82 9.10 1.80
C MET A 240 11.19 10.46 1.46
N GLY A 241 10.33 10.98 2.34
CA GLY A 241 9.77 12.32 2.20
C GLY A 241 10.86 13.40 2.12
N ASP A 242 11.83 13.33 3.01
CA ASP A 242 12.97 14.27 3.04
C ASP A 242 13.89 14.11 1.83
N LEU A 243 14.14 12.87 1.40
CA LEU A 243 14.90 12.59 0.18
C LEU A 243 14.24 13.20 -1.06
N VAL A 244 12.93 13.04 -1.21
CA VAL A 244 12.18 13.61 -2.34
C VAL A 244 12.18 15.15 -2.29
N MET A 245 12.04 15.75 -1.11
CA MET A 245 12.18 17.20 -0.96
C MET A 245 13.55 17.70 -1.42
N LYS A 246 14.63 17.03 -0.99
CA LYS A 246 15.99 17.38 -1.42
C LYS A 246 16.22 17.15 -2.91
N ALA A 247 15.61 16.13 -3.50
CA ALA A 247 15.64 15.92 -4.93
C ALA A 247 14.92 17.06 -5.69
N HIS A 248 13.77 17.53 -5.21
CA HIS A 248 13.06 18.70 -5.78
C HIS A 248 13.89 19.98 -5.73
N GLU A 249 14.46 20.29 -4.56
CA GLU A 249 15.32 21.47 -4.38
C GLU A 249 16.49 21.46 -5.37
N LYS A 250 17.08 20.29 -5.56
CA LYS A 250 18.26 20.12 -6.40
C LYS A 250 17.95 20.03 -7.89
N PHE A 251 16.82 19.43 -8.26
CA PHE A 251 16.42 19.18 -9.63
C PHE A 251 15.05 19.81 -9.92
N PRO A 252 14.90 21.14 -9.83
CA PRO A 252 13.59 21.81 -9.83
C PRO A 252 12.81 21.67 -11.14
N LYS A 253 13.49 21.30 -12.24
CA LYS A 253 12.86 21.08 -13.56
C LYS A 253 12.67 19.60 -13.89
N ALA A 254 13.20 18.69 -13.07
CA ALA A 254 13.20 17.28 -13.38
C ALA A 254 11.88 16.61 -12.97
N LYS A 255 11.46 15.61 -13.73
CA LYS A 255 10.43 14.67 -13.28
C LYS A 255 11.04 13.69 -12.29
N ILE A 256 10.43 13.53 -11.12
CA ILE A 256 10.95 12.64 -10.09
C ILE A 256 10.05 11.40 -9.99
N TYR A 257 10.67 10.23 -9.98
CA TYR A 257 10.02 8.94 -9.79
C TYR A 257 10.58 8.24 -8.55
N ILE A 258 9.69 7.74 -7.70
CA ILE A 258 10.02 6.79 -6.64
C ILE A 258 9.73 5.39 -7.17
N SER A 259 10.77 4.56 -7.24
CA SER A 259 10.63 3.15 -7.58
C SER A 259 10.42 2.33 -6.30
N GLY A 260 9.34 1.56 -6.27
CA GLY A 260 9.01 0.67 -5.18
C GLY A 260 10.10 -0.37 -4.90
N ILE A 261 10.27 -0.71 -3.62
CA ILE A 261 11.22 -1.71 -3.17
C ILE A 261 10.81 -3.07 -3.73
N LEU A 262 11.78 -3.81 -4.28
CA LEU A 262 11.53 -5.14 -4.82
C LEU A 262 11.27 -6.15 -3.70
N ARG A 263 10.41 -7.13 -3.99
CA ARG A 263 10.33 -8.36 -3.21
C ARG A 263 11.69 -9.04 -3.17
N ARG A 264 12.00 -9.64 -2.02
CA ARG A 264 13.28 -10.33 -1.81
C ARG A 264 13.16 -11.47 -0.82
N ARG A 265 14.04 -12.45 -0.96
CA ARG A 265 14.18 -13.55 -0.01
C ARG A 265 14.61 -13.01 1.36
N GLY A 266 14.02 -13.61 2.40
CA GLY A 266 14.31 -13.27 3.80
C GLY A 266 13.60 -12.04 4.34
N ILE A 267 12.68 -11.42 3.58
CA ILE A 267 11.77 -10.38 4.09
C ILE A 267 10.33 -10.75 3.68
N PRO A 268 9.36 -10.78 4.61
CA PRO A 268 7.96 -11.05 4.27
C PRO A 268 7.39 -10.00 3.30
N TRP A 269 6.64 -10.44 2.29
CA TRP A 269 6.01 -9.55 1.30
C TRP A 269 5.21 -8.43 1.97
N ARG A 270 4.41 -8.75 3.01
CA ARG A 270 3.62 -7.76 3.77
C ARG A 270 4.46 -6.55 4.23
N ARG A 271 5.73 -6.76 4.56
CA ARG A 271 6.61 -5.68 5.01
C ARG A 271 7.08 -4.80 3.85
N VAL A 272 7.42 -5.40 2.71
CA VAL A 272 7.75 -4.69 1.47
C VAL A 272 6.53 -3.87 1.02
N ASP A 273 5.37 -4.51 0.99
CA ASP A 273 4.08 -3.95 0.60
C ASP A 273 3.65 -2.75 1.48
N VAL A 274 3.84 -2.82 2.81
CA VAL A 274 3.61 -1.67 3.70
C VAL A 274 4.50 -0.48 3.34
N VAL A 275 5.80 -0.70 3.09
CA VAL A 275 6.73 0.39 2.75
C VAL A 275 6.44 0.94 1.35
N ASN A 276 6.08 0.10 0.38
CA ASN A 276 5.72 0.56 -0.96
C ASN A 276 4.44 1.41 -0.96
N ARG A 277 3.41 1.05 -0.17
CA ARG A 277 2.25 1.93 0.04
C ARG A 277 2.63 3.28 0.66
N MET A 278 3.60 3.28 1.58
CA MET A 278 4.10 4.54 2.15
C MET A 278 4.84 5.36 1.10
N TYR A 279 5.62 4.74 0.21
CA TYR A 279 6.28 5.42 -0.90
C TYR A 279 5.28 6.01 -1.90
N GLU A 280 4.22 5.27 -2.22
CA GLU A 280 3.12 5.77 -3.03
C GLU A 280 2.43 6.98 -2.36
N TRP A 281 2.16 6.90 -1.06
CA TRP A 281 1.60 8.03 -0.31
C TRP A 281 2.53 9.25 -0.31
N VAL A 282 3.84 9.05 -0.13
CA VAL A 282 4.84 10.13 -0.23
C VAL A 282 4.81 10.73 -1.64
N ALA A 283 4.76 9.90 -2.67
CA ALA A 283 4.73 10.35 -4.05
C ALA A 283 3.53 11.26 -4.33
N GLN A 284 2.33 10.81 -3.94
CA GLN A 284 1.09 11.58 -4.05
C GLN A 284 1.17 12.91 -3.30
N ARG A 285 1.68 12.90 -2.06
CA ARG A 285 1.78 14.11 -1.22
C ARG A 285 2.82 15.11 -1.72
N ARG A 286 3.85 14.65 -2.43
CA ARG A 286 4.95 15.49 -2.94
C ARG A 286 4.85 15.79 -4.43
N ASN A 287 3.73 15.43 -5.06
CA ASN A 287 3.49 15.57 -6.50
C ASN A 287 4.64 15.00 -7.35
N VAL A 288 5.09 13.79 -6.99
CA VAL A 288 6.04 13.00 -7.78
C VAL A 288 5.40 11.68 -8.17
N PHE A 289 6.04 10.94 -9.07
CA PHE A 289 5.48 9.70 -9.57
C PHE A 289 5.94 8.51 -8.72
N PHE A 290 5.06 7.53 -8.54
CA PHE A 290 5.41 6.24 -7.98
C PHE A 290 5.30 5.16 -9.06
N VAL A 291 6.25 4.23 -9.08
CA VAL A 291 6.23 3.06 -9.96
C VAL A 291 6.51 1.80 -9.14
N ASP A 292 5.69 0.76 -9.29
CA ASP A 292 5.90 -0.52 -8.60
C ASP A 292 6.44 -1.59 -9.56
N PRO A 293 7.75 -1.89 -9.53
CA PRO A 293 8.32 -2.90 -10.40
C PRO A 293 7.86 -4.33 -10.07
N ASN A 294 7.26 -4.56 -8.90
CA ASN A 294 6.82 -5.90 -8.49
C ASN A 294 5.64 -6.40 -9.32
N SER A 295 4.90 -5.52 -9.98
CA SER A 295 3.74 -5.87 -10.82
C SER A 295 4.13 -6.54 -12.15
N TRP A 296 5.38 -6.42 -12.60
CA TRP A 296 5.85 -7.02 -13.85
C TRP A 296 7.18 -7.78 -13.76
N LEU A 297 7.99 -7.56 -12.71
CA LEU A 297 9.16 -8.41 -12.46
C LEU A 297 8.72 -9.77 -11.92
N GLN A 298 9.38 -10.83 -12.38
CA GLN A 298 9.09 -12.22 -12.02
C GLN A 298 10.22 -12.81 -11.16
N ASP A 299 9.98 -13.93 -10.49
CA ASP A 299 11.00 -14.53 -9.61
C ASP A 299 12.24 -14.98 -10.38
N GLY A 300 12.08 -15.34 -11.66
CA GLY A 300 13.17 -15.62 -12.59
C GLY A 300 14.03 -14.41 -12.97
N ASP A 301 13.64 -13.18 -12.59
CA ASP A 301 14.41 -11.96 -12.83
C ASP A 301 15.42 -11.67 -11.70
N PHE A 302 15.39 -12.47 -10.62
CA PHE A 302 16.32 -12.36 -9.49
C PHE A 302 17.50 -13.33 -9.64
N GLY A 303 18.61 -12.97 -9.02
CA GLY A 303 19.76 -13.85 -8.83
C GLY A 303 19.46 -14.97 -7.83
N ARG A 304 20.43 -15.87 -7.65
CA ARG A 304 20.31 -17.01 -6.73
C ARG A 304 20.09 -16.61 -5.27
N ASP A 305 20.54 -15.42 -4.90
CA ASP A 305 20.35 -14.85 -3.56
C ASP A 305 18.90 -14.40 -3.30
N GLY A 306 18.07 -14.29 -4.34
CA GLY A 306 16.70 -13.81 -4.26
C GLY A 306 16.60 -12.36 -3.79
N LEU A 307 17.66 -11.57 -3.95
CA LEU A 307 17.71 -10.15 -3.58
C LEU A 307 18.07 -9.29 -4.78
N HIS A 308 19.23 -9.57 -5.38
CA HIS A 308 19.72 -8.78 -6.50
C HIS A 308 19.06 -9.24 -7.79
N LEU A 309 18.89 -8.32 -8.73
CA LEU A 309 18.45 -8.67 -10.07
C LEU A 309 19.55 -9.43 -10.79
N ASN A 310 19.16 -10.42 -11.60
CA ASN A 310 20.06 -11.00 -12.59
C ASN A 310 20.09 -10.11 -13.85
N ARG A 311 20.88 -10.49 -14.86
CA ARG A 311 20.99 -9.72 -16.12
C ARG A 311 19.63 -9.46 -16.78
N SER A 312 18.73 -10.45 -16.80
CA SER A 312 17.37 -10.28 -17.35
C SER A 312 16.59 -9.24 -16.57
N GLY A 313 16.60 -9.34 -15.24
CA GLY A 313 15.91 -8.40 -14.36
C GLY A 313 16.41 -6.96 -14.49
N SER A 314 17.73 -6.76 -14.47
CA SER A 314 18.33 -5.44 -14.65
C SER A 314 17.98 -4.84 -16.01
N THR A 315 18.00 -5.63 -17.08
CA THR A 315 17.60 -5.19 -18.42
C THR A 315 16.11 -4.80 -18.47
N LYS A 316 15.22 -5.59 -17.87
CA LYS A 316 13.78 -5.26 -17.80
C LYS A 316 13.52 -3.98 -17.02
N LEU A 317 14.14 -3.83 -15.85
CA LEU A 317 14.01 -2.63 -15.02
C LEU A 317 14.56 -1.40 -15.75
N GLY A 318 15.73 -1.52 -16.38
CA GLY A 318 16.33 -0.45 -17.16
C GLY A 318 15.48 -0.06 -18.36
N GLY A 319 14.95 -1.04 -19.10
CA GLY A 319 14.07 -0.77 -20.24
C GLY A 319 12.80 -0.02 -19.81
N PHE A 320 12.25 -0.35 -18.64
CA PHE A 320 11.15 0.41 -18.06
C PHE A 320 11.55 1.84 -17.69
N PHE A 321 12.67 2.04 -16.97
CA PHE A 321 13.18 3.36 -16.62
C PHE A 321 13.49 4.24 -17.83
N SER A 322 14.06 3.64 -18.87
CA SER A 322 14.28 4.31 -20.15
C SER A 322 12.98 4.77 -20.82
N ARG A 323 11.88 4.02 -20.69
CA ARG A 323 10.59 4.40 -21.29
C ARG A 323 9.91 5.53 -20.53
N ILE A 324 10.01 5.55 -19.19
CA ILE A 324 9.38 6.60 -18.39
C ILE A 324 10.21 7.89 -18.35
N GLY A 325 11.54 7.79 -18.49
CA GLY A 325 12.45 8.94 -18.49
C GLY A 325 12.84 9.44 -19.87
N GLY A 326 12.63 8.66 -20.92
CA GLY A 326 12.95 9.06 -22.30
C GLY A 326 12.04 10.19 -22.80
N PRO A 327 12.51 10.99 -23.78
CA PRO A 327 11.61 11.91 -24.49
C PRO A 327 10.45 11.10 -25.07
N LYS A 328 9.23 11.66 -25.06
CA LYS A 328 8.13 11.13 -25.88
C LYS A 328 8.67 11.12 -27.32
N LEU A 329 8.99 9.95 -27.85
CA LEU A 329 9.26 9.83 -29.28
C LEU A 329 8.00 10.35 -29.99
N PRO A 330 8.13 11.25 -30.99
CA PRO A 330 6.99 11.64 -31.79
C PRO A 330 6.38 10.37 -32.34
N ALA A 331 5.05 10.24 -32.22
CA ALA A 331 4.31 9.12 -32.75
C ALA A 331 4.71 8.95 -34.23
N THR A 332 5.45 7.90 -34.54
CA THR A 332 5.74 7.54 -35.91
C THR A 332 4.41 7.11 -36.51
N GLY A 333 3.84 7.97 -37.34
CA GLY A 333 2.67 7.65 -38.14
C GLY A 333 2.98 6.42 -39.00
N SER A 334 2.14 5.41 -38.84
CA SER A 334 1.98 4.29 -39.76
C SER A 334 0.54 4.27 -40.20
#